data_AF-A0AAX6MAQ2-F1
#
_entry.id   AF-A0AAX6MAQ2-F1
#
_cell.length_a   1.000
_cell.length_b   1.000
_cell.length_c   1.000
_cell.angle_alpha   90.00
_cell.angle_beta   90.00
_cell.angle_gamma   90.00
#
_symmetry.space_group_name_H-M   'P 1'
#
loop_
_entity.id
_entity.type
_entity.pdbx_description
1 polymer ?
#
loop_
_entity_poly.entity_id
_entity_poly.type
_entity_poly.pdbx_seq_one_letter_code
_entity_poly.pdbx_strand_id
1 'polypeptide(L)'
;MTSQPLDFSSLPDLRDLHPGDAAIQNIFLQRQAISRFTPTSERSYLDDMSGIDVFICALRHLYSQIPMSWRGDPEKTKPELRRQIKAAEDENPLLRLAWSDLGNSTESLLAQSGVRQEIATRLMERDFGLGNLSFVELAKSDLMCRTLFCRPPFQLYDGNPLSQPVLTDEPGEWDIETQTDSTEMAKSSMITWNGEGDLGTYISDKFGTFVSARNKRRYLFTFNRPVVLRVHYHAPVENSPGFESLRLINVDGKCLRRISNSTSIMEITKPEESITLYTLIAVVRLSKTDENRDLIRRYGIDGVECWAPANFQYTEESWKLGEPGRQYMLFYAPALGTPPLVSPPEFTARPTDFAANITLANYIVHGDVERLQ
;
A
#
# COMPACT_ATOMS: atom_id res chain seq x y z
N MET A 1 10.11 27.43 10.25
CA MET A 1 9.10 27.42 11.32
C MET A 1 8.85 25.97 11.70
N THR A 2 9.23 25.54 12.90
CA THR A 2 8.91 24.20 13.42
C THR A 2 7.42 24.19 13.76
N SER A 3 6.59 23.54 12.93
CA SER A 3 5.19 23.29 13.25
C SER A 3 5.11 22.48 14.54
N GLN A 4 4.22 22.85 15.45
CA GLN A 4 3.96 22.06 16.66
C GLN A 4 3.62 20.60 16.28
N PRO A 5 3.99 19.60 17.09
CA PRO A 5 3.58 18.22 16.86
C PRO A 5 2.04 18.12 16.86
N LEU A 6 1.46 17.26 16.01
CA LEU A 6 0.03 16.99 16.06
C LEU A 6 -0.30 16.22 17.34
N ASP A 7 -1.46 16.52 17.93
CA ASP A 7 -1.95 15.84 19.11
C ASP A 7 -2.71 14.56 18.73
N PHE A 8 -2.15 13.40 19.10
CA PHE A 8 -2.75 12.08 18.93
C PHE A 8 -3.18 11.47 20.28
N SER A 9 -3.28 12.26 21.34
CA SER A 9 -3.53 11.74 22.71
C SER A 9 -4.82 10.91 22.82
N SER A 10 -5.87 11.30 22.09
CA SER A 10 -7.15 10.58 22.03
C SER A 10 -7.22 9.55 20.88
N LEU A 11 -6.10 9.31 20.20
CA LEU A 11 -5.94 8.39 19.05
C LEU A 11 -4.70 7.50 19.25
N PRO A 12 -4.73 6.63 20.29
CA PRO A 12 -3.57 5.82 20.69
C PRO A 12 -3.07 4.93 19.55
N ASP A 13 -1.78 4.58 19.60
CA ASP A 13 -1.17 3.71 18.58
C ASP A 13 -1.56 2.26 18.80
N LEU A 14 -2.10 1.59 17.78
CA LEU A 14 -2.48 0.18 17.87
C LEU A 14 -1.29 -0.75 18.20
N ARG A 15 -0.06 -0.37 17.83
CA ARG A 15 1.16 -1.15 18.11
C ARG A 15 1.55 -1.07 19.59
N ASP A 16 1.25 0.05 20.23
CA ASP A 16 1.49 0.25 21.66
C ASP A 16 0.37 -0.37 22.50
N LEU A 17 -0.87 -0.36 22.00
CA LEU A 17 -2.02 -1.01 22.66
C LEU A 17 -1.94 -2.54 22.61
N HIS A 18 -1.45 -3.09 21.51
CA HIS A 18 -1.41 -4.54 21.26
C HIS A 18 -0.02 -5.00 20.81
N PRO A 19 1.01 -4.85 21.66
CA PRO A 19 2.38 -5.18 21.29
C PRO A 19 2.50 -6.69 21.03
N GLY A 20 3.14 -7.05 19.93
CA GLY A 20 3.43 -8.45 19.57
C GLY A 20 2.25 -9.28 19.07
N ASP A 21 1.02 -8.73 19.06
CA ASP A 21 -0.19 -9.41 18.59
C ASP A 21 -0.61 -8.95 17.19
N ALA A 22 -0.08 -9.64 16.17
CA ALA A 22 -0.40 -9.33 14.77
C ALA A 22 -1.89 -9.50 14.45
N ALA A 23 -2.56 -10.46 15.10
CA ALA A 23 -3.94 -10.81 14.79
C ALA A 23 -4.87 -9.69 15.24
N ILE A 24 -4.72 -9.22 16.49
CA ILE A 24 -5.50 -8.11 17.01
C ILE A 24 -5.21 -6.82 16.23
N GLN A 25 -3.93 -6.50 15.97
CA GLN A 25 -3.57 -5.34 15.15
C GLN A 25 -4.24 -5.39 13.77
N ASN A 26 -4.22 -6.54 13.09
CA ASN A 26 -4.85 -6.73 11.79
C ASN A 26 -6.38 -6.56 11.85
N ILE A 27 -7.04 -7.07 12.90
CA ILE A 27 -8.48 -6.89 13.10
C ILE A 27 -8.80 -5.40 13.13
N PHE A 28 -8.08 -4.60 13.92
CA PHE A 28 -8.31 -3.17 14.00
C PHE A 28 -8.02 -2.43 12.69
N LEU A 29 -6.89 -2.72 12.03
CA LEU A 29 -6.53 -2.13 10.75
C LEU A 29 -7.60 -2.39 9.68
N GLN A 30 -8.19 -3.58 9.66
CA GLN A 30 -9.18 -3.97 8.65
C GLN A 30 -10.59 -3.50 8.98
N ARG A 31 -11.00 -3.56 10.26
CA ARG A 31 -12.38 -3.38 10.70
C ARG A 31 -12.71 -1.99 11.24
N GLN A 32 -11.75 -1.19 11.67
CA GLN A 32 -12.03 0.20 11.97
C GLN A 32 -11.85 1.05 10.73
N ALA A 33 -12.78 1.99 10.55
CA ALA A 33 -12.73 2.98 9.49
C ALA A 33 -12.79 4.37 10.08
N ILE A 34 -12.24 5.32 9.35
CA ILE A 34 -12.30 6.72 9.75
C ILE A 34 -13.75 7.20 9.74
N SER A 35 -14.11 7.97 10.76
CA SER A 35 -15.44 8.55 10.90
C SER A 35 -15.73 9.58 9.80
N ARG A 36 -17.00 9.87 9.55
CA ARG A 36 -17.37 10.97 8.65
C ARG A 36 -16.73 12.28 9.14
N PHE A 37 -15.99 12.94 8.25
CA PHE A 37 -15.38 14.22 8.57
C PHE A 37 -16.45 15.25 8.92
N THR A 38 -16.28 15.94 10.05
CA THR A 38 -17.13 17.05 10.46
C THR A 38 -16.24 18.27 10.58
N PRO A 39 -16.25 19.20 9.59
CA PRO A 39 -15.38 20.36 9.61
C PRO A 39 -15.68 21.22 10.83
N THR A 40 -14.64 21.75 11.46
CA THR A 40 -14.80 22.87 12.39
C THR A 40 -15.14 24.12 11.58
N SER A 41 -16.00 24.99 12.11
CA SER A 41 -16.63 26.12 11.40
C SER A 41 -15.67 27.13 10.77
N GLU A 42 -14.37 27.03 11.03
CA GLU A 42 -13.35 28.00 10.61
C GLU A 42 -12.69 27.69 9.25
N ARG A 43 -12.91 26.51 8.64
CA ARG A 43 -12.25 26.12 7.36
C ARG A 43 -13.17 25.35 6.40
N SER A 44 -14.16 26.03 5.84
CA SER A 44 -15.20 25.44 4.95
C SER A 44 -14.74 25.07 3.54
N TYR A 45 -13.44 25.10 3.22
CA TYR A 45 -12.93 24.68 1.90
C TYR A 45 -12.51 23.20 1.86
N LEU A 46 -12.60 22.51 3.00
CA LEU A 46 -12.25 21.10 3.18
C LEU A 46 -13.50 20.21 3.26
N ASP A 47 -14.51 20.54 2.45
CA ASP A 47 -15.83 19.88 2.51
C ASP A 47 -15.80 18.41 2.04
N ASP A 48 -14.78 18.02 1.27
CA ASP A 48 -14.54 16.63 0.88
C ASP A 48 -13.12 16.17 1.24
N MET A 49 -13.04 15.14 2.08
CA MET A 49 -11.80 14.49 2.50
C MET A 49 -11.63 13.11 1.84
N SER A 50 -12.34 12.83 0.74
CA SER A 50 -12.33 11.50 0.12
C SER A 50 -10.94 10.97 -0.14
N GLY A 51 -10.03 11.80 -0.67
CA GLY A 51 -8.67 11.38 -0.98
C GLY A 51 -7.90 10.94 0.28
N ILE A 52 -7.94 11.74 1.36
CA ILE A 52 -7.32 11.37 2.65
C ILE A 52 -7.98 10.14 3.26
N ASP A 53 -9.32 10.11 3.35
CA ASP A 53 -10.04 9.03 4.02
C ASP A 53 -9.83 7.69 3.30
N VAL A 54 -9.88 7.69 1.97
CA VAL A 54 -9.56 6.53 1.12
C VAL A 54 -8.09 6.15 1.27
N PHE A 55 -7.19 7.13 1.35
CA PHE A 55 -5.77 6.87 1.54
C PHE A 55 -5.46 6.22 2.89
N ILE A 56 -6.06 6.69 3.98
CA ILE A 56 -5.96 6.04 5.31
C ILE A 56 -6.52 4.61 5.25
N CYS A 57 -7.67 4.40 4.62
CA CYS A 57 -8.25 3.07 4.45
C CYS A 57 -7.30 2.12 3.70
N ALA A 58 -6.68 2.60 2.61
CA ALA A 58 -5.68 1.84 1.86
C ALA A 58 -4.45 1.56 2.72
N LEU A 59 -3.85 2.56 3.36
CA LEU A 59 -2.67 2.39 4.22
C LEU A 59 -2.89 1.35 5.31
N ARG A 60 -4.03 1.40 6.01
CA ARG A 60 -4.38 0.40 7.02
C ARG A 60 -4.42 -1.00 6.44
N HIS A 61 -5.03 -1.14 5.27
CA HIS A 61 -5.07 -2.42 4.56
C HIS A 61 -3.67 -2.91 4.18
N LEU A 62 -2.81 -2.03 3.64
CA LEU A 62 -1.43 -2.36 3.31
C LEU A 62 -0.63 -2.79 4.54
N TYR A 63 -0.74 -2.06 5.66
CA TYR A 63 -0.09 -2.42 6.92
C TYR A 63 -0.49 -3.80 7.43
N SER A 64 -1.74 -4.20 7.21
CA SER A 64 -2.20 -5.54 7.60
C SER A 64 -1.51 -6.68 6.84
N GLN A 65 -0.91 -6.37 5.68
CA GLN A 65 -0.14 -7.34 4.87
C GLN A 65 1.35 -7.39 5.24
N ILE A 66 1.87 -6.34 5.88
CA ILE A 66 3.30 -6.24 6.22
C ILE A 66 3.63 -7.17 7.39
N PRO A 67 4.75 -7.90 7.40
CA PRO A 67 5.17 -8.68 8.57
C PRO A 67 5.43 -7.81 9.81
N MET A 68 5.18 -8.32 11.01
CA MET A 68 5.36 -7.55 12.27
C MET A 68 6.76 -6.95 12.45
N SER A 69 7.79 -7.63 11.95
CA SER A 69 9.18 -7.15 11.99
C SER A 69 9.43 -5.83 11.25
N TRP A 70 8.47 -5.40 10.44
CA TRP A 70 8.50 -4.16 9.68
C TRP A 70 7.43 -3.16 10.13
N ARG A 71 6.57 -3.44 11.11
CA ARG A 71 5.45 -2.53 11.43
C ARG A 71 5.82 -1.36 12.34
N GLY A 72 6.98 -1.41 12.98
CA GLY A 72 7.30 -0.50 14.09
C GLY A 72 6.80 -1.04 15.44
N ASP A 73 6.34 -2.29 15.47
CA ASP A 73 5.93 -2.99 16.69
C ASP A 73 7.07 -3.05 17.72
N PRO A 74 6.82 -2.70 18.99
CA PRO A 74 7.87 -2.58 19.99
C PRO A 74 8.55 -3.91 20.37
N GLU A 75 7.89 -5.05 20.18
CA GLU A 75 8.44 -6.38 20.52
C GLU A 75 9.09 -7.08 19.32
N LYS A 76 8.60 -6.82 18.12
CA LYS A 76 9.00 -7.58 16.91
C LYS A 76 9.88 -6.78 15.96
N THR A 77 9.84 -5.45 16.00
CA THR A 77 10.63 -4.59 15.11
C THR A 77 11.97 -4.23 15.76
N LYS A 78 13.05 -4.30 14.98
CA LYS A 78 14.38 -3.89 15.44
C LYS A 78 14.39 -2.42 15.91
N PRO A 79 15.09 -2.06 16.99
CA PRO A 79 15.07 -0.70 17.53
C PRO A 79 15.48 0.40 16.54
N GLU A 80 16.44 0.13 15.66
CA GLU A 80 16.90 1.06 14.63
C GLU A 80 15.78 1.36 13.62
N LEU A 81 15.14 0.30 13.13
CA LEU A 81 14.03 0.42 12.19
C LEU A 81 12.82 1.08 12.85
N ARG A 82 12.55 0.80 14.14
CA ARG A 82 11.46 1.46 14.87
C ARG A 82 11.68 2.97 14.97
N ARG A 83 12.92 3.41 15.24
CA ARG A 83 13.28 4.84 15.24
C ARG A 83 13.09 5.48 13.87
N GLN A 84 13.48 4.79 12.79
CA GLN A 84 13.28 5.27 11.43
C GLN A 84 11.78 5.40 11.08
N ILE A 85 10.96 4.41 11.46
CA ILE A 85 9.51 4.44 11.26
C ILE A 85 8.89 5.61 12.02
N LYS A 86 9.29 5.84 13.28
CA LYS A 86 8.81 6.98 14.07
C LYS A 86 9.17 8.31 13.42
N ALA A 87 10.41 8.48 12.96
CA ALA A 87 10.83 9.71 12.27
C ALA A 87 10.03 9.93 10.97
N ALA A 88 9.75 8.87 10.21
CA ALA A 88 8.91 8.92 9.02
C ALA A 88 7.45 9.28 9.34
N GLU A 89 6.91 8.83 10.48
CA GLU A 89 5.57 9.20 10.97
C GLU A 89 5.50 10.64 11.48
N ASP A 90 6.57 11.15 12.11
CA ASP A 90 6.67 12.55 12.52
C ASP A 90 6.74 13.48 11.30
N GLU A 91 7.39 13.04 10.22
CA GLU A 91 7.44 13.75 8.94
C GLU A 91 6.12 13.66 8.16
N ASN A 92 5.49 12.48 8.14
CA ASN A 92 4.25 12.21 7.41
C ASN A 92 3.17 11.68 8.37
N PRO A 93 2.36 12.57 8.96
CA PRO A 93 1.40 12.19 9.99
C PRO A 93 0.23 11.32 9.49
N LEU A 94 0.04 11.18 8.17
CA LEU A 94 -0.91 10.20 7.62
C LEU A 94 -0.53 8.77 8.05
N LEU A 95 0.77 8.49 8.14
CA LEU A 95 1.26 7.18 8.56
C LEU A 95 0.91 6.92 10.03
N ARG A 96 1.05 7.92 10.89
CA ARG A 96 0.68 7.81 12.31
C ARG A 96 -0.83 7.65 12.49
N LEU A 97 -1.63 8.42 11.75
CA LEU A 97 -3.09 8.33 11.78
C LEU A 97 -3.58 6.96 11.29
N ALA A 98 -2.93 6.37 10.29
CA ALA A 98 -3.25 5.02 9.83
C ALA A 98 -3.01 3.96 10.93
N TRP A 99 -2.08 4.17 11.86
CA TRP A 99 -1.86 3.29 13.02
C TRP A 99 -2.69 3.61 14.25
N SER A 100 -3.47 4.70 14.24
CA SER A 100 -4.30 5.06 15.38
C SER A 100 -5.48 4.11 15.58
N ASP A 101 -5.89 3.95 16.83
CA ASP A 101 -7.19 3.41 17.21
C ASP A 101 -8.29 4.39 16.79
N LEU A 102 -9.09 4.00 15.80
CA LEU A 102 -10.19 4.79 15.24
C LEU A 102 -11.51 4.37 15.90
N GLY A 103 -11.53 4.38 17.23
CA GLY A 103 -12.70 4.08 18.03
C GLY A 103 -13.88 5.02 17.77
N ASN A 104 -15.04 4.65 18.32
CA ASN A 104 -16.31 5.38 18.13
C ASN A 104 -16.69 6.27 19.33
N SER A 105 -15.77 6.50 20.28
CA SER A 105 -16.03 7.42 21.39
C SER A 105 -16.13 8.85 20.88
N THR A 106 -16.95 9.70 21.52
CA THR A 106 -17.11 11.10 21.13
C THR A 106 -15.76 11.83 21.05
N GLU A 107 -14.87 11.56 22.00
CA GLU A 107 -13.52 12.14 22.02
C GLU A 107 -12.68 11.69 20.82
N SER A 108 -12.71 10.40 20.47
CA SER A 108 -12.00 9.87 19.30
C SER A 108 -12.57 10.47 18.01
N LEU A 109 -13.90 10.59 17.87
CA LEU A 109 -14.53 11.16 16.68
C LEU A 109 -14.13 12.63 16.44
N LEU A 110 -14.07 13.42 17.52
CA LEU A 110 -13.59 14.81 17.48
C LEU A 110 -12.09 14.87 17.14
N ALA A 111 -11.27 14.04 17.78
CA ALA A 111 -9.84 13.97 17.53
C ALA A 111 -9.52 13.54 16.08
N GLN A 112 -10.25 12.55 15.53
CA GLN A 112 -10.11 12.13 14.14
C GLN A 112 -10.35 13.28 13.17
N SER A 113 -11.36 14.11 13.42
CA SER A 113 -11.66 15.27 12.56
C SER A 113 -10.60 16.37 12.73
N GLY A 114 -10.22 16.70 13.96
CA GLY A 114 -9.19 17.71 14.24
C GLY A 114 -7.82 17.35 13.63
N VAL A 115 -7.35 16.12 13.83
CA VAL A 115 -6.09 15.63 13.27
C VAL A 115 -6.14 15.63 11.75
N ARG A 116 -7.22 15.14 11.12
CA ARG A 116 -7.37 15.16 9.65
C ARG A 116 -7.29 16.58 9.09
N GLN A 117 -7.98 17.53 9.71
CA GLN A 117 -7.98 18.92 9.26
C GLN A 117 -6.58 19.53 9.34
N GLU A 118 -5.84 19.24 10.41
CA GLU A 118 -4.47 19.71 10.59
C GLU A 118 -3.51 19.06 9.58
N ILE A 119 -3.65 17.75 9.32
CA ILE A 119 -2.89 17.05 8.28
C ILE A 119 -3.15 17.68 6.92
N ALA A 120 -4.42 17.81 6.53
CA ALA A 120 -4.81 18.41 5.25
C ALA A 120 -4.19 19.80 5.08
N THR A 121 -4.27 20.63 6.13
CA THR A 121 -3.69 21.99 6.13
C THR A 121 -2.18 21.94 5.89
N ARG A 122 -1.44 21.10 6.63
CA ARG A 122 0.02 20.98 6.47
C ARG A 122 0.43 20.51 5.07
N LEU A 123 -0.28 19.53 4.53
CA LEU A 123 -0.01 18.98 3.20
C LEU A 123 -0.27 20.04 2.11
N MET A 124 -1.37 20.78 2.20
CA MET A 124 -1.68 21.86 1.26
C MET A 124 -0.69 23.01 1.34
N GLU A 125 -0.24 23.38 2.54
CA GLU A 125 0.71 24.49 2.75
C GLU A 125 2.14 24.16 2.29
N ARG A 126 2.57 22.89 2.39
CA ARG A 126 3.96 22.49 2.17
C ARG A 126 4.22 21.76 0.87
N ASP A 127 3.37 20.78 0.54
CA ASP A 127 3.74 19.72 -0.40
C ASP A 127 2.88 19.72 -1.68
N PHE A 128 1.60 20.10 -1.60
CA PHE A 128 0.65 19.95 -2.71
C PHE A 128 0.10 21.26 -3.29
N GLY A 129 0.29 22.39 -2.60
CA GLY A 129 -0.41 23.64 -2.93
C GLY A 129 -1.90 23.59 -2.59
N LEU A 130 -2.58 24.72 -2.75
CA LEU A 130 -4.01 24.82 -2.47
C LEU A 130 -4.81 24.05 -3.53
N GLY A 131 -5.36 22.90 -3.18
CA GLY A 131 -6.54 22.36 -3.87
C GLY A 131 -6.49 20.93 -4.40
N ASN A 132 -5.47 20.10 -4.13
CA ASN A 132 -5.51 18.70 -4.57
C ASN A 132 -4.97 17.72 -3.52
N LEU A 133 -5.87 17.16 -2.70
CA LEU A 133 -5.60 16.07 -1.76
C LEU A 133 -6.18 14.74 -2.26
N SER A 134 -6.29 14.55 -3.58
CA SER A 134 -6.75 13.30 -4.17
C SER A 134 -5.83 12.13 -3.80
N PHE A 135 -6.38 10.92 -3.82
CA PHE A 135 -5.63 9.72 -3.47
C PHE A 135 -4.33 9.58 -4.29
N VAL A 136 -4.40 9.84 -5.60
CA VAL A 136 -3.26 9.63 -6.50
C VAL A 136 -2.12 10.59 -6.22
N GLU A 137 -2.41 11.85 -5.89
CA GLU A 137 -1.38 12.82 -5.50
C GLU A 137 -0.72 12.40 -4.19
N LEU A 138 -1.51 12.02 -3.17
CA LEU A 138 -0.97 11.50 -1.91
C LEU A 138 -0.07 10.28 -2.14
N ALA A 139 -0.52 9.32 -2.94
CA ALA A 139 0.19 8.07 -3.23
C ALA A 139 1.48 8.25 -4.05
N LYS A 140 1.55 9.29 -4.89
CA LYS A 140 2.71 9.57 -5.76
C LYS A 140 3.65 10.63 -5.21
N SER A 141 3.25 11.32 -4.13
CA SER A 141 4.03 12.41 -3.54
C SER A 141 5.44 11.99 -3.12
N ASP A 142 6.36 12.94 -3.19
CA ASP A 142 7.73 12.78 -2.70
C ASP A 142 7.74 12.46 -1.20
N LEU A 143 6.84 13.08 -0.43
CA LEU A 143 6.66 12.80 0.99
C LEU A 143 6.37 11.30 1.21
N MET A 144 5.39 10.73 0.50
CA MET A 144 5.07 9.31 0.66
C MET A 144 6.20 8.39 0.18
N CYS A 145 6.89 8.78 -0.90
CA CYS A 145 8.01 8.03 -1.44
C CYS A 145 9.18 7.96 -0.44
N ARG A 146 9.53 9.06 0.22
CA ARG A 146 10.65 9.11 1.16
C ARG A 146 10.33 8.60 2.56
N THR A 147 9.05 8.51 2.95
CA THR A 147 8.65 8.02 4.28
C THR A 147 8.22 6.55 4.28
N LEU A 148 7.26 6.16 3.43
CA LEU A 148 6.68 4.81 3.46
C LEU A 148 7.28 3.91 2.39
N PHE A 149 7.25 4.36 1.13
CA PHE A 149 7.53 3.50 -0.02
C PHE A 149 9.02 3.28 -0.28
N CYS A 150 9.91 4.05 0.35
CA CYS A 150 11.35 3.80 0.39
C CYS A 150 11.73 2.54 1.18
N ARG A 151 10.79 1.96 1.92
CA ARG A 151 11.06 0.81 2.76
C ARG A 151 11.04 -0.49 1.95
N PRO A 152 11.90 -1.47 2.26
CA PRO A 152 12.03 -2.71 1.48
C PRO A 152 10.71 -3.46 1.19
N PRO A 153 9.71 -3.53 2.10
CA PRO A 153 8.43 -4.17 1.79
C PRO A 153 7.66 -3.59 0.59
N PHE A 154 8.00 -2.38 0.13
CA PHE A 154 7.33 -1.69 -0.98
C PHE A 154 8.23 -1.47 -2.20
N GLN A 155 9.50 -1.88 -2.13
CA GLN A 155 10.47 -1.68 -3.20
C GLN A 155 10.42 -2.85 -4.19
N LEU A 156 10.22 -2.53 -5.46
CA LEU A 156 10.13 -3.49 -6.55
C LEU A 156 11.50 -4.12 -6.86
N TYR A 157 12.54 -3.29 -6.86
CA TYR A 157 13.91 -3.65 -7.18
C TYR A 157 14.72 -3.98 -5.94
N ASP A 158 15.68 -4.89 -6.06
CA ASP A 158 16.71 -5.06 -5.03
C ASP A 158 17.54 -3.78 -4.92
N GLY A 159 17.92 -3.41 -3.69
CA GLY A 159 18.70 -2.21 -3.41
C GLY A 159 20.14 -2.25 -3.92
N ASN A 160 20.61 -3.42 -4.35
CA ASN A 160 21.98 -3.67 -4.79
C ASN A 160 22.00 -4.18 -6.24
N PRO A 161 21.68 -3.33 -7.24
CA PRO A 161 21.76 -3.74 -8.63
C PRO A 161 23.22 -4.11 -8.96
N LEU A 162 23.37 -5.19 -9.73
CA LEU A 162 24.70 -5.61 -10.19
C LEU A 162 24.97 -4.99 -11.55
N SER A 163 26.23 -4.64 -11.82
CA SER A 163 26.64 -4.17 -13.13
C SER A 163 28.03 -4.67 -13.50
N GLN A 164 28.28 -4.80 -14.80
CA GLN A 164 29.58 -5.16 -15.34
C GLN A 164 29.90 -4.30 -16.57
N PRO A 165 31.18 -3.96 -16.82
CA PRO A 165 31.58 -3.32 -18.08
C PRO A 165 31.21 -4.20 -19.29
N VAL A 166 30.77 -3.55 -20.37
CA VAL A 166 30.68 -4.18 -21.69
C VAL A 166 32.02 -3.96 -22.39
N LEU A 167 33.06 -4.61 -21.89
CA LEU A 167 34.35 -4.73 -22.59
C LEU A 167 34.32 -6.02 -23.41
N THR A 168 35.05 -6.01 -24.52
CA THR A 168 35.16 -7.04 -25.57
C THR A 168 35.13 -8.47 -25.06
N ASP A 169 34.30 -9.32 -25.68
CA ASP A 169 34.18 -10.81 -25.72
C ASP A 169 34.44 -11.68 -24.46
N GLU A 170 35.08 -11.16 -23.40
CA GLU A 170 35.34 -11.86 -22.15
C GLU A 170 34.32 -11.45 -21.07
N PRO A 171 33.77 -12.42 -20.33
CA PRO A 171 32.87 -12.12 -19.21
C PRO A 171 33.64 -11.43 -18.08
N GLY A 172 33.38 -10.13 -17.89
CA GLY A 172 33.87 -9.37 -16.74
C GLY A 172 33.19 -9.76 -15.42
N GLU A 173 33.76 -9.33 -14.30
CA GLU A 173 33.16 -9.52 -12.97
C GLU A 173 31.95 -8.58 -12.78
N TRP A 174 30.95 -9.07 -12.04
CA TRP A 174 29.80 -8.27 -11.63
C TRP A 174 30.14 -7.49 -10.36
N ASP A 175 30.03 -6.17 -10.44
CA ASP A 175 30.17 -5.26 -9.31
C ASP A 175 28.79 -4.92 -8.74
N ILE A 176 28.72 -4.70 -7.43
CA ILE A 176 27.55 -4.05 -6.83
C ILE A 176 27.65 -2.56 -7.13
N GLU A 177 26.68 -2.01 -7.86
CA GLU A 177 26.60 -0.56 -8.07
C GLU A 177 26.19 0.11 -6.75
N THR A 178 26.68 1.33 -6.53
CA THR A 178 26.33 2.14 -5.35
C THR A 178 24.80 2.18 -5.18
N GLN A 179 24.35 1.95 -3.94
CA GLN A 179 22.94 1.89 -3.58
C GLN A 179 22.18 3.08 -4.17
N THR A 180 21.16 2.78 -4.99
CA THR A 180 20.27 3.80 -5.53
C THR A 180 19.54 4.49 -4.37
N ASP A 181 19.35 5.80 -4.45
CA ASP A 181 18.56 6.53 -3.44
C ASP A 181 17.20 5.82 -3.26
N SER A 182 16.93 5.41 -2.01
CA SER A 182 15.72 4.68 -1.65
C SER A 182 14.43 5.41 -2.04
N THR A 183 14.46 6.75 -2.10
CA THR A 183 13.33 7.57 -2.55
C THR A 183 13.11 7.44 -4.05
N GLU A 184 14.16 7.49 -4.86
CA GLU A 184 14.08 7.27 -6.30
C GLU A 184 13.69 5.82 -6.63
N MET A 185 14.17 4.85 -5.85
CA MET A 185 13.68 3.47 -5.92
C MET A 185 12.19 3.37 -5.59
N ALA A 186 11.70 4.12 -4.60
CA ALA A 186 10.28 4.14 -4.25
C ALA A 186 9.42 4.68 -5.40
N LYS A 187 9.91 5.71 -6.10
CA LYS A 187 9.25 6.27 -7.29
C LYS A 187 9.24 5.26 -8.44
N SER A 188 10.39 4.65 -8.74
CA SER A 188 10.48 3.65 -9.82
C SER A 188 9.73 2.35 -9.53
N SER A 189 9.48 2.05 -8.26
CA SER A 189 8.65 0.92 -7.82
C SER A 189 7.14 1.14 -8.04
N MET A 190 6.71 2.34 -8.45
CA MET A 190 5.35 2.59 -8.91
C MET A 190 5.21 2.18 -10.38
N ILE A 191 4.49 1.09 -10.65
CA ILE A 191 4.30 0.59 -12.00
C ILE A 191 3.21 1.43 -12.68
N THR A 192 3.52 2.08 -13.79
CA THR A 192 2.48 2.70 -14.64
C THR A 192 2.15 1.75 -15.78
N TRP A 193 0.88 1.38 -15.92
CA TRP A 193 0.43 0.44 -16.95
C TRP A 193 -0.83 0.95 -17.63
N ASN A 194 -0.90 0.80 -18.95
CA ASN A 194 -1.95 1.35 -19.83
C ASN A 194 -3.01 0.31 -20.25
N GLY A 195 -2.99 -0.88 -19.64
CA GLY A 195 -3.90 -1.96 -20.01
C GLY A 195 -3.45 -2.80 -21.20
N GLU A 196 -2.32 -2.49 -21.84
CA GLU A 196 -1.81 -3.29 -22.96
C GLU A 196 -1.05 -4.52 -22.48
N GLY A 197 -1.41 -5.68 -23.03
CA GLY A 197 -0.81 -6.97 -22.71
C GLY A 197 -1.21 -7.53 -21.35
N ASP A 198 -0.45 -8.51 -20.86
CA ASP A 198 -0.61 -9.08 -19.52
C ASP A 198 0.22 -8.27 -18.50
N LEU A 199 -0.41 -7.87 -17.39
CA LEU A 199 0.24 -7.04 -16.37
C LEU A 199 1.42 -7.78 -15.70
N GLY A 200 1.30 -9.08 -15.47
CA GLY A 200 2.36 -9.89 -14.87
C GLY A 200 3.62 -9.91 -15.75
N THR A 201 3.43 -10.13 -17.05
CA THR A 201 4.47 -10.08 -18.08
C THR A 201 5.09 -8.67 -18.17
N TYR A 202 4.26 -7.63 -18.21
CA TYR A 202 4.72 -6.22 -18.22
C TYR A 202 5.63 -5.88 -17.04
N ILE A 203 5.33 -6.43 -15.85
CA ILE A 203 6.17 -6.25 -14.66
C ILE A 203 7.44 -7.11 -14.75
N SER A 204 7.32 -8.36 -15.19
CA SER A 204 8.43 -9.32 -15.32
C SER A 204 9.52 -8.84 -16.28
N ASP A 205 9.14 -8.13 -17.34
CA ASP A 205 10.05 -7.55 -18.34
C ASP A 205 10.93 -6.43 -17.78
N LYS A 206 10.66 -5.93 -16.57
CA LYS A 206 11.50 -4.94 -15.86
C LYS A 206 12.72 -5.56 -15.20
N PHE A 207 12.82 -6.89 -15.13
CA PHE A 207 13.92 -7.59 -14.48
C PHE A 207 14.79 -8.34 -15.49
N GLY A 208 16.00 -8.70 -15.04
CA GLY A 208 16.99 -9.40 -15.84
C GLY A 208 18.10 -8.48 -16.32
N THR A 209 18.66 -8.81 -17.47
CA THR A 209 19.90 -8.19 -17.95
C THR A 209 19.63 -7.12 -19.00
N PHE A 210 20.17 -5.92 -18.78
CA PHE A 210 19.98 -4.77 -19.66
C PHE A 210 21.33 -4.14 -20.02
N VAL A 211 21.51 -3.77 -21.29
CA VAL A 211 22.73 -3.10 -21.75
C VAL A 211 22.45 -1.63 -21.93
N SER A 212 23.23 -0.79 -21.26
CA SER A 212 23.18 0.66 -21.44
C SER A 212 24.31 1.09 -22.37
N ALA A 213 23.96 1.49 -23.59
CA ALA A 213 24.92 2.01 -24.57
C ALA A 213 25.61 3.30 -24.08
N ARG A 214 24.92 4.10 -23.25
CA ARG A 214 25.41 5.40 -22.75
C ARG A 214 26.65 5.25 -21.86
N ASN A 215 26.64 4.29 -20.95
CA ASN A 215 27.73 4.08 -19.99
C ASN A 215 28.55 2.82 -20.31
N LYS A 216 28.21 2.10 -21.38
CA LYS A 216 28.85 0.84 -21.79
C LYS A 216 28.88 -0.18 -20.65
N ARG A 217 27.82 -0.24 -19.85
CA ARG A 217 27.64 -1.23 -18.79
C ARG A 217 26.44 -2.11 -19.08
N ARG A 218 26.53 -3.35 -18.60
CA ARG A 218 25.43 -4.30 -18.51
C ARG A 218 24.97 -4.32 -17.06
N TYR A 219 23.68 -4.18 -16.85
CA TYR A 219 23.03 -4.20 -15.55
C TYR A 219 22.24 -5.48 -15.38
N LEU A 220 22.17 -5.99 -14.15
CA LEU A 220 21.25 -7.04 -13.74
C LEU A 220 20.34 -6.46 -12.66
N PHE A 221 19.08 -6.24 -13.04
CA PHE A 221 18.03 -5.85 -12.10
C PHE A 221 17.31 -7.09 -11.62
N THR A 222 17.24 -7.25 -10.30
CA THR A 222 16.57 -8.37 -9.64
C THR A 222 15.35 -7.87 -8.88
N PHE A 223 14.36 -8.74 -8.79
CA PHE A 223 13.14 -8.48 -8.04
C PHE A 223 13.35 -8.67 -6.55
N ASN A 224 12.96 -7.66 -5.75
CA ASN A 224 13.05 -7.69 -4.29
C ASN A 224 11.85 -8.41 -3.62
N ARG A 225 10.91 -8.93 -4.42
CA ARG A 225 9.69 -9.61 -3.93
C ARG A 225 8.96 -8.76 -2.87
N PRO A 226 8.56 -7.52 -3.20
CA PRO A 226 7.88 -6.65 -2.24
C PRO A 226 6.62 -7.32 -1.70
N VAL A 227 6.31 -7.00 -0.46
CA VAL A 227 5.05 -7.39 0.19
C VAL A 227 3.87 -6.72 -0.49
N VAL A 228 4.07 -5.52 -1.04
CA VAL A 228 3.05 -4.77 -1.78
C VAL A 228 3.59 -4.28 -3.12
N LEU A 229 2.99 -4.72 -4.22
CA LEU A 229 3.16 -4.08 -5.54
C LEU A 229 2.14 -2.95 -5.69
N ARG A 230 2.54 -1.87 -6.35
CA ARG A 230 1.70 -0.68 -6.61
C ARG A 230 1.65 -0.41 -8.10
N VAL A 231 0.44 -0.33 -8.65
CA VAL A 231 0.21 -0.13 -10.08
C VAL A 231 -0.74 1.04 -10.29
N HIS A 232 -0.29 2.08 -10.98
CA HIS A 232 -1.14 3.12 -11.56
C HIS A 232 -1.65 2.63 -12.92
N TYR A 233 -2.89 2.13 -12.92
CA TYR A 233 -3.54 1.56 -14.09
C TYR A 233 -4.38 2.60 -14.83
N HIS A 234 -4.09 2.81 -16.10
CA HIS A 234 -4.87 3.61 -17.03
C HIS A 234 -5.68 2.67 -17.92
N ALA A 235 -6.98 2.52 -17.62
CA ALA A 235 -7.85 1.64 -18.39
C ALA A 235 -8.01 2.17 -19.82
N PRO A 236 -7.72 1.37 -20.86
CA PRO A 236 -7.93 1.78 -22.23
C PRO A 236 -9.42 1.98 -22.52
N VAL A 237 -9.74 2.74 -23.57
CA VAL A 237 -11.14 2.99 -23.95
C VAL A 237 -11.80 1.71 -24.49
N GLU A 238 -11.02 0.86 -25.14
CA GLU A 238 -11.47 -0.39 -25.72
C GLU A 238 -10.80 -1.57 -25.01
N ASN A 239 -11.54 -2.65 -24.81
CA ASN A 239 -11.04 -3.92 -24.27
C ASN A 239 -10.27 -3.78 -22.94
N SER A 240 -10.70 -2.89 -22.06
CA SER A 240 -10.06 -2.67 -20.76
C SER A 240 -10.05 -3.96 -19.91
N PRO A 241 -8.86 -4.42 -19.48
CA PRO A 241 -8.77 -5.50 -18.50
C PRO A 241 -9.52 -5.14 -17.22
N GLY A 242 -10.49 -5.99 -16.86
CA GLY A 242 -11.30 -5.85 -15.65
C GLY A 242 -10.81 -6.76 -14.51
N PHE A 243 -11.64 -6.88 -13.47
CA PHE A 243 -11.29 -7.64 -12.25
C PHE A 243 -10.85 -9.08 -12.52
N GLU A 244 -11.56 -9.83 -13.37
CA GLU A 244 -11.21 -11.25 -13.62
C GLU A 244 -9.79 -11.44 -14.18
N SER A 245 -9.33 -10.51 -15.01
CA SER A 245 -7.99 -10.53 -15.60
C SER A 245 -6.92 -9.98 -14.66
N LEU A 246 -7.30 -9.13 -13.70
CA LEU A 246 -6.38 -8.39 -12.86
C LEU A 246 -6.33 -8.88 -11.41
N ARG A 247 -7.23 -9.77 -10.99
CA ARG A 247 -7.26 -10.26 -9.60
C ARG A 247 -6.03 -11.08 -9.20
N LEU A 248 -5.38 -11.72 -10.16
CA LEU A 248 -4.18 -12.56 -9.97
C LEU A 248 -3.17 -12.25 -11.06
N ILE A 249 -1.92 -12.06 -10.69
CA ILE A 249 -0.81 -11.86 -11.65
C ILE A 249 0.39 -12.72 -11.26
N ASN A 250 1.08 -13.23 -12.27
CA ASN A 250 2.34 -13.94 -12.08
C ASN A 250 3.49 -13.01 -12.44
N VAL A 251 4.44 -12.82 -11.52
CA VAL A 251 5.62 -12.00 -11.75
C VAL A 251 6.86 -12.88 -11.70
N ASP A 252 7.52 -13.06 -12.85
CA ASP A 252 8.86 -13.63 -12.90
C ASP A 252 9.88 -12.55 -12.52
N GLY A 253 10.35 -12.63 -11.28
CA GLY A 253 11.26 -11.65 -10.72
C GLY A 253 12.73 -11.84 -11.11
N LYS A 254 13.09 -12.93 -11.80
CA LYS A 254 14.48 -13.27 -12.15
C LYS A 254 15.45 -13.09 -10.97
N CYS A 255 15.10 -13.69 -9.83
CA CYS A 255 15.84 -13.55 -8.57
C CYS A 255 17.20 -14.26 -8.64
N LEU A 256 18.14 -13.87 -7.77
CA LEU A 256 19.41 -14.59 -7.60
C LEU A 256 19.30 -15.63 -6.50
N ARG A 257 19.88 -16.81 -6.72
CA ARG A 257 20.04 -17.86 -5.71
C ARG A 257 21.51 -18.23 -5.55
N ARG A 258 21.87 -18.66 -4.35
CA ARG A 258 23.22 -19.15 -4.05
C ARG A 258 23.36 -20.58 -4.54
N ILE A 259 24.45 -20.89 -5.24
CA ILE A 259 24.74 -22.28 -5.63
C ILE A 259 25.17 -23.07 -4.40
N SER A 260 24.58 -24.25 -4.21
CA SER A 260 24.95 -25.19 -3.14
C SER A 260 26.45 -25.46 -3.19
N ASN A 261 27.16 -25.30 -2.07
CA ASN A 261 28.60 -25.50 -1.91
C ASN A 261 29.53 -24.36 -2.37
N SER A 262 29.01 -23.20 -2.78
CA SER A 262 29.84 -22.01 -3.01
C SER A 262 29.39 -20.85 -2.13
N THR A 263 30.35 -20.19 -1.46
CA THR A 263 30.04 -19.01 -0.67
C THR A 263 29.93 -17.73 -1.50
N SER A 264 30.45 -17.73 -2.73
CA SER A 264 30.61 -16.52 -3.55
C SER A 264 29.89 -16.58 -4.90
N ILE A 265 29.35 -17.73 -5.30
CA ILE A 265 28.70 -17.88 -6.61
C ILE A 265 27.17 -17.82 -6.46
N MET A 266 26.58 -16.88 -7.18
CA MET A 266 25.14 -16.71 -7.34
C MET A 266 24.77 -17.02 -8.79
N GLU A 267 23.58 -17.56 -9.00
CA GLU A 267 23.01 -17.75 -10.32
C GLU A 267 21.58 -17.22 -10.39
N ILE A 268 21.11 -16.95 -11.60
CA ILE A 268 19.71 -16.58 -11.83
C ILE A 268 18.85 -17.81 -11.57
N THR A 269 17.87 -17.62 -10.70
CA THR A 269 16.89 -18.63 -10.32
C THR A 269 16.10 -19.06 -11.57
N LYS A 270 15.81 -20.35 -11.69
CA LYS A 270 15.00 -20.85 -12.81
C LYS A 270 13.59 -20.25 -12.75
N PRO A 271 12.90 -20.09 -13.91
CA PRO A 271 11.56 -19.51 -13.95
C PRO A 271 10.58 -20.15 -12.96
N GLU A 272 10.64 -21.48 -12.77
CA GLU A 272 9.71 -22.19 -11.88
C GLU A 272 9.90 -21.82 -10.39
N GLU A 273 11.08 -21.33 -10.02
CA GLU A 273 11.47 -20.93 -8.67
C GLU A 273 11.45 -19.39 -8.47
N SER A 274 11.38 -18.61 -9.56
CA SER A 274 11.40 -17.14 -9.55
C SER A 274 10.02 -16.48 -9.72
N ILE A 275 9.03 -17.23 -10.20
CA ILE A 275 7.65 -16.74 -10.34
C ILE A 275 7.00 -16.61 -8.95
N THR A 276 6.54 -15.40 -8.66
CA THR A 276 5.70 -15.11 -7.49
C THR A 276 4.28 -14.80 -7.96
N LEU A 277 3.30 -15.52 -7.42
CA LEU A 277 1.88 -15.23 -7.62
C LEU A 277 1.47 -14.08 -6.68
N TYR A 278 0.83 -13.07 -7.25
CA TYR A 278 0.31 -11.91 -6.53
C TYR A 278 -1.21 -11.83 -6.67
N THR A 279 -1.90 -11.57 -5.56
CA THR A 279 -3.34 -11.31 -5.47
C THR A 279 -3.60 -9.82 -5.35
N LEU A 280 -4.61 -9.32 -6.07
CA LEU A 280 -5.12 -7.97 -5.89
C LEU A 280 -5.76 -7.84 -4.50
N ILE A 281 -5.21 -6.97 -3.66
CA ILE A 281 -5.68 -6.74 -2.28
C ILE A 281 -6.41 -5.42 -2.10
N ALA A 282 -6.23 -4.46 -2.99
CA ALA A 282 -7.01 -3.23 -3.00
C ALA A 282 -7.03 -2.61 -4.39
N VAL A 283 -8.15 -1.97 -4.70
CA VAL A 283 -8.35 -1.15 -5.89
C VAL A 283 -8.92 0.18 -5.45
N VAL A 284 -8.28 1.27 -5.88
CA VAL A 284 -8.81 2.62 -5.71
C VAL A 284 -9.17 3.14 -7.09
N ARG A 285 -10.46 3.42 -7.30
CA ARG A 285 -10.95 4.15 -8.47
C ARG A 285 -10.69 5.63 -8.24
N LEU A 286 -9.87 6.22 -9.10
CA LEU A 286 -9.44 7.60 -8.97
C LEU A 286 -10.53 8.57 -9.46
N SER A 287 -10.63 9.71 -8.79
CA SER A 287 -11.44 10.83 -9.26
C SER A 287 -11.01 11.28 -10.66
N LYS A 288 -11.98 11.61 -11.52
CA LYS A 288 -11.73 12.21 -12.86
C LYS A 288 -11.78 13.73 -12.84
N THR A 289 -12.57 14.28 -11.92
CA THR A 289 -12.89 15.70 -11.74
C THR A 289 -13.15 15.92 -10.26
N ASP A 290 -13.16 17.18 -9.82
CA ASP A 290 -13.43 17.56 -8.42
C ASP A 290 -14.82 17.12 -7.94
N GLU A 291 -15.74 16.82 -8.86
CA GLU A 291 -17.09 16.31 -8.57
C GLU A 291 -17.13 14.80 -8.31
N ASN A 292 -16.08 14.06 -8.66
CA ASN A 292 -15.98 12.62 -8.43
C ASN A 292 -15.12 12.34 -7.21
N ARG A 293 -15.59 11.48 -6.31
CA ARG A 293 -14.81 11.02 -5.17
C ARG A 293 -13.87 9.89 -5.57
N ASP A 294 -12.75 9.80 -4.86
CA ASP A 294 -11.96 8.58 -4.82
C ASP A 294 -12.78 7.48 -4.12
N LEU A 295 -12.76 6.26 -4.65
CA LEU A 295 -13.49 5.12 -4.10
C LEU A 295 -12.55 3.93 -3.96
N ILE A 296 -12.73 3.12 -2.93
CA ILE A 296 -11.87 1.97 -2.66
C ILE A 296 -12.69 0.69 -2.50
N ARG A 297 -12.15 -0.40 -3.04
CA ARG A 297 -12.52 -1.76 -2.65
C ARG A 297 -11.28 -2.49 -2.16
N ARG A 298 -11.45 -3.32 -1.13
CA ARG A 298 -10.38 -4.09 -0.50
C ARG A 298 -10.69 -5.57 -0.63
N TYR A 299 -9.65 -6.37 -0.73
CA TYR A 299 -9.71 -7.82 -0.78
C TYR A 299 -8.66 -8.40 0.16
N GLY A 300 -8.95 -9.58 0.70
CA GLY A 300 -7.97 -10.39 1.40
C GLY A 300 -6.94 -10.96 0.44
N ILE A 301 -5.91 -11.58 1.00
CA ILE A 301 -4.88 -12.34 0.25
C ILE A 301 -5.44 -13.60 -0.42
N ASP A 302 -6.63 -14.02 -0.01
CA ASP A 302 -7.46 -15.05 -0.63
C ASP A 302 -8.29 -14.52 -1.81
N GLY A 303 -8.25 -13.21 -2.08
CA GLY A 303 -9.01 -12.55 -3.14
C GLY A 303 -10.47 -12.29 -2.79
N VAL A 304 -10.91 -12.56 -1.55
CA VAL A 304 -12.29 -12.31 -1.11
C VAL A 304 -12.43 -10.85 -0.66
N GLU A 305 -13.54 -10.21 -1.01
CA GLU A 305 -13.81 -8.83 -0.62
C GLU A 305 -13.80 -8.64 0.90
N CYS A 306 -13.06 -7.62 1.36
CA CYS A 306 -13.06 -7.15 2.73
C CYS A 306 -14.04 -6.00 2.88
N TRP A 307 -15.25 -6.30 3.38
CA TRP A 307 -16.26 -5.27 3.62
C TRP A 307 -15.75 -4.16 4.55
N ALA A 308 -16.00 -2.93 4.14
CA ALA A 308 -15.78 -1.79 5.02
C ALA A 308 -16.92 -1.67 6.05
N PRO A 309 -16.63 -1.03 7.20
CA PRO A 309 -17.66 -0.65 8.17
C PRO A 309 -18.80 0.14 7.53
N ALA A 310 -20.01 -0.02 8.07
CA ALA A 310 -21.20 0.59 7.51
C ALA A 310 -21.15 2.13 7.43
N ASN A 311 -20.35 2.77 8.28
CA ASN A 311 -20.15 4.23 8.31
C ASN A 311 -19.11 4.74 7.28
N PHE A 312 -18.40 3.86 6.57
CA PHE A 312 -17.40 4.26 5.58
C PHE A 312 -18.02 4.41 4.18
N GLN A 313 -18.18 5.66 3.74
CA GLN A 313 -18.97 6.02 2.56
C GLN A 313 -18.27 5.83 1.20
N TYR A 314 -16.98 5.50 1.17
CA TYR A 314 -16.19 5.46 -0.08
C TYR A 314 -16.02 4.04 -0.65
N THR A 315 -16.97 3.14 -0.37
CA THR A 315 -16.96 1.71 -0.80
C THR A 315 -18.17 1.32 -1.62
N GLU A 316 -18.68 2.26 -2.42
CA GLU A 316 -19.88 2.02 -3.24
C GLU A 316 -19.71 0.85 -4.21
N GLU A 317 -20.79 0.09 -4.42
CA GLU A 317 -20.86 -1.08 -5.32
C GLU A 317 -21.19 -0.71 -6.78
N SER A 318 -21.40 0.59 -7.06
CA SER A 318 -21.91 1.11 -8.33
C SER A 318 -20.91 1.06 -9.49
N TRP A 319 -19.64 0.72 -9.23
CA TRP A 319 -18.55 0.78 -10.21
C TRP A 319 -17.79 -0.55 -10.30
N LYS A 320 -17.13 -0.75 -11.45
CA LYS A 320 -16.31 -1.94 -11.71
C LYS A 320 -14.87 -1.54 -12.06
N LEU A 321 -13.92 -2.43 -11.78
CA LEU A 321 -12.55 -2.31 -12.25
C LEU A 321 -12.51 -2.53 -13.77
N GLY A 322 -11.83 -1.63 -14.49
CA GLY A 322 -11.72 -1.68 -15.95
C GLY A 322 -12.84 -0.94 -16.68
N GLU A 323 -13.51 0.03 -16.04
CA GLU A 323 -14.39 0.94 -16.77
C GLU A 323 -13.56 1.72 -17.82
N PRO A 324 -14.05 1.82 -19.07
CA PRO A 324 -13.33 2.50 -20.15
C PRO A 324 -12.81 3.90 -19.80
N GLY A 325 -11.52 4.13 -20.05
CA GLY A 325 -10.87 5.43 -19.85
C GLY A 325 -10.85 5.91 -18.39
N ARG A 326 -11.02 5.03 -17.40
CA ARG A 326 -10.84 5.34 -15.98
C ARG A 326 -9.40 5.09 -15.54
N GLN A 327 -9.02 5.67 -14.42
CA GLN A 327 -7.73 5.41 -13.80
C GLN A 327 -7.93 4.77 -12.44
N TYR A 328 -7.01 3.89 -12.08
CA TYR A 328 -7.05 3.13 -10.84
C TYR A 328 -5.67 3.05 -10.21
N MET A 329 -5.63 2.96 -8.89
CA MET A 329 -4.45 2.50 -8.15
C MET A 329 -4.72 1.09 -7.66
N LEU A 330 -3.94 0.13 -8.13
CA LEU A 330 -4.04 -1.27 -7.78
C LEU A 330 -2.91 -1.64 -6.83
N PHE A 331 -3.24 -2.41 -5.80
CA PHE A 331 -2.29 -2.92 -4.83
C PHE A 331 -2.36 -4.44 -4.79
N TYR A 332 -1.22 -5.10 -4.89
CA TYR A 332 -1.13 -6.55 -4.84
C TYR A 332 -0.22 -7.01 -3.70
N ALA A 333 -0.53 -8.15 -3.10
CA ALA A 333 0.35 -8.85 -2.17
C ALA A 333 0.59 -10.31 -2.63
N PRO A 334 1.68 -10.95 -2.18
CA PRO A 334 1.92 -12.35 -2.48
C PRO A 334 0.73 -13.22 -2.06
N ALA A 335 0.25 -14.06 -2.97
CA ALA A 335 -0.88 -14.94 -2.71
C ALA A 335 -0.50 -16.09 -1.77
N LEU A 336 -1.46 -16.56 -0.96
CA LEU A 336 -1.30 -17.75 -0.13
C LEU A 336 -1.48 -19.01 -0.98
N GLY A 337 -0.41 -19.46 -1.65
CA GLY A 337 -0.38 -20.75 -2.32
C GLY A 337 -1.25 -20.83 -3.57
N THR A 338 -1.98 -21.94 -3.73
CA THR A 338 -2.72 -22.26 -4.95
C THR A 338 -3.99 -21.42 -5.08
N PRO A 339 -4.30 -20.85 -6.26
CA PRO A 339 -5.52 -20.09 -6.47
C PRO A 339 -6.78 -20.87 -6.07
N PRO A 340 -7.84 -20.18 -5.59
CA PRO A 340 -9.10 -20.84 -5.29
C PRO A 340 -9.68 -21.51 -6.54
N LEU A 341 -10.26 -22.71 -6.38
CA LEU A 341 -10.88 -23.48 -7.47
C LEU A 341 -12.03 -22.73 -8.15
N VAL A 342 -12.68 -21.83 -7.42
CA VAL A 342 -13.76 -20.98 -7.91
C VAL A 342 -13.33 -19.53 -7.78
N SER A 343 -13.52 -18.76 -8.85
CA SER A 343 -13.28 -17.33 -8.82
C SER A 343 -14.26 -16.63 -7.88
N PRO A 344 -13.79 -15.94 -6.83
CA PRO A 344 -14.66 -15.05 -6.09
C PRO A 344 -15.12 -13.91 -7.03
N PRO A 345 -16.38 -13.44 -6.90
CA PRO A 345 -16.83 -12.29 -7.67
C PRO A 345 -16.09 -11.03 -7.23
N GLU A 346 -16.09 -10.01 -8.10
CA GLU A 346 -15.47 -8.69 -7.80
C GLU A 346 -16.06 -8.02 -6.55
N PHE A 347 -17.33 -8.28 -6.25
CA PHE A 347 -17.98 -7.82 -5.03
C PHE A 347 -19.02 -8.84 -4.59
N THR A 348 -19.24 -8.87 -3.29
CA THR A 348 -20.15 -9.77 -2.60
C THR A 348 -21.24 -8.96 -1.93
N ALA A 349 -22.49 -9.33 -2.16
CA ALA A 349 -23.62 -8.67 -1.50
C ALA A 349 -23.41 -8.71 0.01
N ARG A 350 -23.45 -7.54 0.65
CA ARG A 350 -23.23 -7.42 2.09
C ARG A 350 -24.30 -8.24 2.85
N PRO A 351 -23.90 -9.14 3.77
CA PRO A 351 -24.85 -9.87 4.61
C PRO A 351 -25.72 -8.91 5.42
N THR A 352 -26.99 -9.21 5.58
CA THR A 352 -27.96 -8.37 6.32
C THR A 352 -27.59 -8.19 7.80
N ASP A 353 -26.83 -9.11 8.37
CA ASP A 353 -26.37 -9.12 9.77
C ASP A 353 -24.95 -8.56 9.97
N PHE A 354 -24.26 -8.15 8.89
CA PHE A 354 -22.86 -7.73 8.94
C PHE A 354 -22.60 -6.60 9.95
N ALA A 355 -23.47 -5.60 10.01
CA ALA A 355 -23.33 -4.48 10.93
C ALA A 355 -23.40 -4.93 12.40
N ALA A 356 -24.29 -5.87 12.73
CA ALA A 356 -24.39 -6.43 14.08
C ALA A 356 -23.14 -7.24 14.45
N ASN A 357 -22.61 -8.03 13.51
CA ASN A 357 -21.39 -8.83 13.71
C ASN A 357 -20.13 -7.95 13.91
N ILE A 358 -20.03 -6.82 13.22
CA ILE A 358 -18.93 -5.85 13.43
C ILE A 358 -19.04 -5.19 14.80
N THR A 359 -20.23 -4.74 15.20
CA THR A 359 -20.46 -4.15 16.52
C THR A 359 -20.12 -5.14 17.64
N LEU A 360 -20.56 -6.39 17.53
CA LEU A 360 -20.23 -7.44 18.49
C LEU A 360 -18.72 -7.69 18.60
N ALA A 361 -18.03 -7.74 17.47
CA ALA A 361 -16.57 -7.93 17.46
C ALA A 361 -15.84 -6.77 18.16
N ASN A 362 -16.29 -5.52 17.96
CA ASN A 362 -15.71 -4.36 18.64
C ASN A 362 -15.88 -4.45 20.16
N TYR A 363 -17.07 -4.85 20.65
CA TYR A 363 -17.30 -5.03 22.09
C TYR A 363 -16.41 -6.11 22.70
N ILE A 364 -16.21 -7.24 22.01
CA ILE A 364 -15.34 -8.32 22.47
C ILE A 364 -13.89 -7.84 22.57
N VAL A 365 -13.41 -7.11 21.57
CA VAL A 365 -12.02 -6.65 21.52
C VAL A 365 -11.74 -5.57 22.58
N HIS A 366 -12.72 -4.72 22.90
CA HIS A 366 -12.57 -3.70 23.95
C HIS A 366 -12.89 -4.21 25.37
N GLY A 367 -13.21 -5.49 25.55
CA GLY A 367 -13.54 -6.06 26.85
C GLY A 367 -14.87 -5.57 27.43
N ASP A 368 -15.70 -4.90 26.62
CA ASP A 368 -17.00 -4.32 27.00
C ASP A 368 -18.13 -5.37 26.94
N VAL A 369 -17.85 -6.61 27.33
CA VAL A 369 -18.79 -7.74 27.21
C VAL A 369 -20.01 -7.56 28.13
N GLU A 370 -19.87 -6.81 29.23
CA GLU A 370 -20.97 -6.52 30.17
C GLU A 370 -22.08 -5.63 29.58
N ARG A 371 -21.81 -4.89 28.49
CA ARG A 371 -22.81 -4.06 27.81
C ARG A 371 -23.67 -4.81 26.78
N LEU A 372 -23.44 -6.11 26.60
CA LEU A 372 -24.17 -6.97 25.67
C LEU A 372 -25.34 -7.73 26.32
N GLN A 373 -25.55 -7.57 27.63
CA GLN A 373 -26.71 -8.05 28.39
C GLN A 373 -27.73 -6.91 28.54
#